data_AF-A0A8T7GMF4-F1
#
_entry.id   AF-A0A8T7GMF4-F1
#
_cell.length_a   1.000
_cell.length_b   1.000
_cell.length_c   1.000
_cell.angle_alpha   90.00
_cell.angle_beta   90.00
_cell.angle_gamma   90.00
#
_symmetry.space_group_name_H-M   'P 1'
#
loop_
_entity.id
_entity.type
_entity.pdbx_description
1 polymer ?
#
loop_
_entity_poly.entity_id
_entity_poly.type
_entity_poly.pdbx_seq_one_letter_code
_entity_poly.pdbx_strand_id
1 'polypeptide(L)'
;MKNAKKNNVTFFIIFLKKVYNINSNYGFVMKKISIFLTTAMLILSLLYSNLPYPAYSKAVPLLDIDTGNKTLDDGLPKFYKCISKSVKNSYDKDEPSYFQKEPMKFEVVQCYHEVFLENEDEEDEDKNDKEDKKDRSD
;
A
#
# COMPACT_ATOMS: atom_id res chain seq x y z
N MET A 1 -10.41 -12.04 26.44
CA MET A 1 -9.55 -10.84 26.39
C MET A 1 -10.26 -9.50 26.69
N LYS A 2 -11.28 -9.45 27.57
CA LYS A 2 -12.02 -8.19 27.88
C LYS A 2 -11.66 -7.52 29.21
N ASN A 3 -10.79 -8.14 30.03
CA ASN A 3 -10.57 -7.70 31.42
C ASN A 3 -9.35 -6.78 31.65
N ALA A 4 -8.47 -6.57 30.65
CA ALA A 4 -7.28 -5.71 30.83
C ALA A 4 -7.58 -4.20 30.71
N LYS A 5 -8.64 -3.82 29.96
CA LYS A 5 -8.93 -2.40 29.65
C LYS A 5 -9.60 -1.65 30.81
N LYS A 6 -10.28 -2.37 31.71
CA LYS A 6 -11.04 -1.77 32.83
C LYS A 6 -10.14 -1.26 33.96
N ASN A 7 -8.94 -1.84 34.11
CA ASN A 7 -8.02 -1.48 35.20
C ASN A 7 -7.24 -0.19 34.92
N ASN A 8 -6.91 0.09 33.65
CA ASN A 8 -6.19 1.32 33.27
C ASN A 8 -7.04 2.59 33.41
N VAL A 9 -8.35 2.52 33.13
CA VAL A 9 -9.26 3.66 33.27
C VAL A 9 -9.42 4.03 34.75
N THR A 10 -9.58 3.04 35.62
CA THR A 10 -9.69 3.25 37.07
C THR A 10 -8.41 3.85 37.65
N PHE A 11 -7.24 3.38 37.19
CA PHE A 11 -5.94 3.93 37.61
C PHE A 11 -5.77 5.39 37.16
N PHE A 12 -6.17 5.72 35.93
CA PHE A 12 -6.15 7.09 35.41
C PHE A 12 -7.04 8.03 36.23
N ILE A 13 -8.25 7.60 36.59
CA ILE A 13 -9.19 8.40 37.39
C ILE A 13 -8.63 8.64 38.81
N ILE A 14 -8.01 7.63 39.42
CA ILE A 14 -7.36 7.78 40.74
C ILE A 14 -6.17 8.73 40.66
N PHE A 15 -5.36 8.65 39.60
CA PHE A 15 -4.22 9.54 39.38
C PHE A 15 -4.68 10.99 39.18
N LEU A 16 -5.73 11.22 38.37
CA LEU A 16 -6.33 12.54 38.18
C LEU A 16 -6.87 13.12 39.49
N LYS A 17 -7.53 12.30 40.33
CA LYS A 17 -8.07 12.74 41.62
C LYS A 17 -6.95 13.11 42.61
N LYS A 18 -5.81 12.41 42.56
CA LYS A 18 -4.62 12.72 43.38
C LYS A 18 -3.91 13.99 42.90
N VAL A 19 -3.76 14.19 41.59
CA VAL A 19 -3.21 15.42 41.00
C VAL A 19 -4.09 16.64 41.31
N TYR A 20 -5.41 16.48 41.28
CA TYR A 20 -6.33 17.59 41.54
C TYR A 20 -6.34 18.01 43.03
N ASN A 21 -6.19 17.05 43.96
CA ASN A 21 -6.17 17.33 45.41
C ASN A 21 -4.87 18.03 45.87
N ILE A 22 -3.74 17.80 45.19
CA ILE A 22 -2.46 18.47 45.51
C ILE A 22 -2.50 19.98 45.17
N ASN A 23 -3.50 20.44 44.41
CA ASN A 23 -3.56 21.80 43.86
C ASN A 23 -4.42 22.80 44.67
N SER A 24 -4.72 22.49 45.94
CA SER A 24 -5.59 23.32 46.78
C SER A 24 -4.95 24.63 47.28
N ASN A 25 -3.68 24.92 46.99
CA ASN A 25 -2.99 26.06 47.61
C ASN A 25 -1.99 26.82 46.70
N TYR A 26 -2.19 26.83 45.38
CA TYR A 26 -1.40 27.69 44.50
C TYR A 26 -2.30 28.70 43.79
N GLY A 27 -1.93 29.98 43.96
CA GLY A 27 -2.72 31.14 43.58
C GLY A 27 -3.19 31.15 42.13
N PHE A 28 -4.26 31.90 41.91
CA PHE A 28 -5.02 32.07 40.66
C PHE A 28 -4.18 32.12 39.36
N VAL A 29 -2.97 32.70 39.41
CA VAL A 29 -2.05 32.81 38.28
C VAL A 29 -1.49 31.44 37.85
N MET A 30 -1.06 30.60 38.79
CA MET A 30 -0.50 29.26 38.49
C MET A 30 -1.57 28.30 37.98
N LYS A 31 -2.82 28.46 38.43
CA LYS A 31 -3.97 27.69 37.96
C LYS A 31 -4.31 27.98 36.49
N LYS A 32 -4.20 29.24 36.06
CA LYS A 32 -4.39 29.63 34.65
C LYS A 32 -3.27 29.11 33.74
N ILE A 33 -2.02 29.16 34.20
CA ILE A 33 -0.87 28.62 33.46
C ILE A 33 -1.00 27.10 33.29
N SER A 34 -1.41 26.39 34.35
CA SER A 34 -1.64 24.95 34.28
C SER A 34 -2.76 24.57 33.30
N ILE A 35 -3.85 25.33 33.23
CA ILE A 35 -4.95 25.09 32.27
C ILE A 35 -4.49 25.36 30.84
N PHE A 36 -3.67 26.40 30.62
CA PHE A 36 -3.14 26.71 29.30
C PHE A 36 -2.20 25.59 28.80
N LEU A 37 -1.33 25.07 29.67
CA LEU A 37 -0.42 23.96 29.31
C LEU A 37 -1.16 22.66 28.99
N THR A 38 -2.21 22.31 29.75
CA THR A 38 -2.97 21.07 29.49
C THR A 38 -3.80 21.17 28.22
N THR A 39 -4.38 22.33 27.91
CA THR A 39 -5.12 22.55 26.66
C THR A 39 -4.21 22.54 25.44
N ALA A 40 -3.02 23.15 25.52
CA ALA A 40 -2.03 23.11 24.44
C ALA A 40 -1.57 21.67 24.10
N MET A 41 -1.31 20.85 25.11
CA MET A 41 -0.92 19.45 24.91
C MET A 41 -2.03 18.58 24.33
N LEU A 42 -3.30 18.84 24.70
CA LEU A 42 -4.45 18.16 24.11
C LEU A 42 -4.63 18.51 22.63
N ILE A 43 -4.51 19.79 22.28
CA ILE A 43 -4.61 20.25 20.88
C ILE A 43 -3.47 19.64 20.04
N LEU A 44 -2.24 19.62 20.56
CA LEU A 44 -1.11 19.00 19.87
C LEU A 44 -1.32 17.50 19.64
N SER A 45 -1.87 16.79 20.63
CA SER A 45 -2.18 15.35 20.50
C SER A 45 -3.24 15.08 19.43
N LEU A 46 -4.27 15.93 19.34
CA LEU A 46 -5.33 15.85 18.31
C LEU A 46 -4.79 16.10 16.89
N LEU A 47 -3.81 16.99 16.75
CA LEU A 47 -3.14 17.26 15.48
C LEU A 47 -2.25 16.07 15.06
N TYR A 48 -1.55 15.44 16.01
CA TYR A 48 -0.70 14.28 15.72
C TYR A 48 -1.48 13.01 15.33
N SER A 49 -2.69 12.81 15.85
CA SER A 49 -3.52 11.65 15.49
C SER A 49 -4.01 11.62 14.04
N ASN A 50 -3.93 12.75 13.31
CA ASN A 50 -4.35 12.85 11.91
C ASN A 50 -3.18 12.90 10.93
N LEU A 51 -1.93 12.76 11.40
CA LEU A 51 -0.79 12.66 10.51
C LEU A 51 -0.79 11.25 9.88
N PRO A 52 -0.88 11.14 8.54
CA PRO A 52 -0.71 9.86 7.89
C PRO A 52 0.69 9.34 8.22
N TYR A 53 0.77 8.17 8.86
CA TYR A 53 2.04 7.50 9.08
C TYR A 53 2.70 7.27 7.70
N PRO A 54 3.93 7.74 7.48
CA PRO A 54 4.64 7.40 6.26
C PRO A 54 4.90 5.89 6.29
N ALA A 55 4.16 5.14 5.48
CA ALA A 55 4.47 3.76 5.18
C ALA A 55 5.76 3.77 4.34
N TYR A 56 6.89 3.48 4.98
CA TYR A 56 8.18 3.38 4.31
C TYR A 56 8.27 2.06 3.53
N SER A 57 7.51 1.92 2.44
CA SER A 57 7.79 0.90 1.42
C SER A 57 8.58 1.55 0.30
N LYS A 58 9.90 1.70 0.48
CA LYS A 58 10.75 2.06 -0.67
C LYS A 58 10.78 0.86 -1.60
N ALA A 59 10.36 1.07 -2.84
CA ALA A 59 10.60 0.11 -3.91
C ALA A 59 12.12 -0.09 -4.01
N VAL A 60 12.56 -1.34 -3.84
CA VAL A 60 13.95 -1.71 -4.07
C VAL A 60 14.22 -1.45 -5.56
N PRO A 61 15.31 -0.74 -5.92
CA PRO A 61 15.68 -0.60 -7.32
C PRO A 61 15.80 -1.99 -7.93
N LEU A 62 15.06 -2.23 -9.01
CA LEU A 62 15.07 -3.51 -9.69
C LEU A 62 16.49 -3.75 -10.19
N LEU A 63 17.11 -4.83 -9.72
CA LEU A 63 18.36 -5.34 -10.28
C LEU A 63 18.09 -5.72 -11.73
N ASP A 64 19.07 -5.51 -12.62
CA ASP A 64 18.99 -6.05 -13.97
C ASP A 64 18.82 -7.58 -13.87
N ILE A 65 17.81 -8.09 -14.58
CA ILE A 65 17.52 -9.53 -14.61
C ILE A 65 18.52 -10.16 -15.58
N ASP A 66 19.52 -10.85 -15.04
CA ASP A 66 20.43 -11.71 -15.78
C ASP A 66 20.45 -13.07 -15.09
N THR A 67 19.58 -13.96 -15.57
CA THR A 67 19.47 -15.35 -15.08
C THR A 67 20.34 -16.30 -15.88
N GLY A 68 21.03 -15.82 -16.92
CA GLY A 68 21.73 -16.65 -17.90
C GLY A 68 20.79 -17.46 -18.80
N ASN A 69 19.49 -17.18 -18.79
CA ASN A 69 18.48 -17.83 -19.63
C ASN A 69 17.65 -16.79 -20.35
N LYS A 70 17.85 -16.66 -21.67
CA LYS A 70 17.19 -15.66 -22.51
C LYS A 70 15.66 -15.68 -22.40
N THR A 71 15.05 -16.86 -22.38
CA THR A 71 13.59 -17.01 -22.26
C THR A 71 13.09 -16.47 -20.91
N LEU A 72 13.85 -16.73 -19.84
CA LEU A 72 13.49 -16.27 -18.50
C LEU A 72 13.75 -14.77 -18.33
N ASP A 73 14.83 -14.26 -18.90
CA ASP A 73 15.20 -12.84 -18.87
C ASP A 73 14.17 -11.98 -19.63
N ASP A 74 13.71 -12.45 -20.79
CA ASP A 74 12.66 -11.78 -21.58
C ASP A 74 11.25 -12.00 -20.98
N GLY A 75 11.01 -13.17 -20.40
CA GLY A 75 9.70 -13.59 -19.90
C GLY A 75 9.35 -13.00 -18.54
N LEU A 76 10.29 -12.89 -17.59
CA LEU A 76 10.02 -12.38 -16.25
C LEU A 76 9.40 -10.97 -16.24
N PRO A 77 9.94 -9.98 -16.99
CA PRO A 77 9.32 -8.65 -17.07
C PRO A 77 7.88 -8.70 -17.61
N LYS A 78 7.63 -9.53 -18.64
CA LYS A 78 6.30 -9.72 -19.24
C LYS A 78 5.34 -10.38 -18.25
N PHE A 79 5.80 -11.38 -17.52
CA PHE A 79 5.03 -12.10 -16.50
C PHE A 79 4.58 -11.19 -15.36
N TYR A 80 5.49 -10.40 -14.78
CA TYR A 80 5.11 -9.44 -13.73
C TYR A 80 4.18 -8.34 -14.24
N LYS A 81 4.34 -7.91 -15.50
CA LYS A 81 3.41 -6.98 -16.15
C LYS A 81 2.02 -7.58 -16.34
N CYS A 82 1.93 -8.85 -16.73
CA CYS A 82 0.66 -9.58 -16.83
C CYS A 82 -0.02 -9.64 -15.46
N ILE A 83 0.69 -10.08 -14.41
CA ILE A 83 0.13 -10.16 -13.05
C ILE A 83 -0.44 -8.81 -12.61
N SER A 84 0.34 -7.73 -12.77
CA SER A 84 -0.11 -6.39 -12.37
C SER A 84 -1.38 -5.94 -13.11
N LYS A 85 -1.56 -6.38 -14.37
CA LYS A 85 -2.77 -6.10 -15.16
C LYS A 85 -3.95 -6.95 -14.68
N SER A 86 -3.74 -8.25 -14.45
CA SER A 86 -4.80 -9.17 -14.00
C SER A 86 -5.37 -8.75 -12.65
N VAL A 87 -4.52 -8.45 -11.66
CA VAL A 87 -4.93 -7.98 -10.32
C VAL A 87 -5.76 -6.69 -10.39
N LYS A 88 -5.41 -5.77 -11.28
CA LYS A 88 -6.18 -4.52 -11.47
C LYS A 88 -7.57 -4.78 -12.09
N ASN A 89 -7.69 -5.83 -12.90
CA ASN A 89 -8.92 -6.13 -13.63
C ASN A 89 -9.86 -7.04 -12.86
N SER A 90 -9.33 -7.91 -12.00
CA SER A 90 -10.10 -8.82 -11.14
C SER A 90 -10.61 -8.17 -9.86
N TYR A 91 -10.24 -6.92 -9.62
CA TYR A 91 -10.55 -6.16 -8.42
C TYR A 91 -12.03 -6.24 -8.05
N ASP A 92 -12.30 -6.86 -6.90
CA ASP A 92 -13.59 -6.82 -6.22
C ASP A 92 -13.57 -5.73 -5.13
N LYS A 93 -14.59 -4.87 -5.12
CA LYS A 93 -14.73 -3.79 -4.14
C LYS A 93 -14.97 -4.31 -2.72
N ASP A 94 -15.45 -5.54 -2.60
CA ASP A 94 -15.80 -6.16 -1.33
C ASP A 94 -14.61 -6.90 -0.67
N GLU A 95 -13.45 -6.98 -1.34
CA GLU A 95 -12.26 -7.62 -0.79
C GLU A 95 -11.52 -6.75 0.24
N PRO A 96 -10.90 -7.35 1.28
CA PRO A 96 -10.09 -6.63 2.24
C PRO A 96 -8.95 -5.88 1.53
N SER A 97 -8.71 -4.62 1.92
CA SER A 97 -7.71 -3.73 1.30
C SER A 97 -6.30 -4.32 1.18
N TYR A 98 -5.94 -5.27 2.06
CA TYR A 98 -4.68 -5.99 2.00
C TYR A 98 -4.54 -6.85 0.72
N PHE A 99 -5.60 -7.54 0.30
CA PHE A 99 -5.56 -8.46 -0.84
C PHE A 99 -5.72 -7.77 -2.20
N GLN A 100 -6.15 -6.52 -2.23
CA GLN A 100 -6.36 -5.74 -3.47
C GLN A 100 -5.10 -5.55 -4.33
N LYS A 101 -3.92 -5.83 -3.78
CA LYS A 101 -2.63 -5.72 -4.49
C LYS A 101 -1.92 -7.07 -4.63
N GLU A 102 -2.49 -8.12 -4.05
CA GLU A 102 -1.92 -9.46 -4.03
C GLU A 102 -2.57 -10.27 -5.16
N PRO A 103 -1.80 -10.99 -5.98
CA PRO A 103 -2.36 -11.82 -7.02
C PRO A 103 -2.97 -13.11 -6.48
N MET A 104 -4.11 -13.48 -7.03
CA MET A 104 -4.74 -14.77 -6.80
C MET A 104 -4.04 -15.87 -7.60
N LYS A 105 -4.10 -17.10 -7.10
CA LYS A 105 -3.46 -18.26 -7.72
C LYS A 105 -3.81 -18.42 -9.20
N PHE A 106 -5.07 -18.23 -9.57
CA PHE A 106 -5.50 -18.39 -10.97
C PHE A 106 -4.87 -17.35 -11.89
N GLU A 107 -4.68 -16.11 -11.43
CA GLU A 107 -4.07 -15.03 -12.19
C GLU A 107 -2.60 -15.30 -12.44
N VAL A 108 -1.90 -15.81 -11.42
CA VAL A 108 -0.49 -16.22 -11.53
C VAL A 108 -0.34 -17.35 -12.54
N VAL A 109 -1.21 -18.37 -12.46
CA VAL A 109 -1.17 -19.53 -13.36
C VAL A 109 -1.50 -19.10 -14.79
N GLN A 110 -2.52 -18.28 -14.99
CA GLN A 110 -2.89 -17.77 -16.31
C GLN A 110 -1.73 -16.99 -16.94
N CYS A 111 -1.17 -16.01 -16.21
CA CYS A 111 -0.03 -15.23 -16.71
C CYS A 111 1.21 -16.08 -16.99
N TYR A 112 1.42 -17.18 -16.27
CA TYR A 112 2.51 -18.11 -16.57
C TYR A 112 2.30 -18.80 -17.92
N HIS A 113 1.07 -19.22 -18.22
CA HIS A 113 0.77 -19.88 -19.49
C HIS A 113 0.89 -18.89 -20.65
N GLU A 114 0.31 -17.69 -20.52
CA GLU A 114 0.37 -16.65 -21.56
C GLU A 114 1.81 -16.23 -21.89
N VAL A 115 2.70 -16.17 -20.89
CA VAL A 115 4.06 -15.66 -21.11
C VAL A 115 5.07 -16.75 -21.45
N PHE A 116 4.97 -17.93 -20.85
CA PHE A 116 5.99 -18.96 -21.01
C PHE A 116 5.54 -20.14 -21.86
N LEU A 117 4.24 -20.29 -22.14
CA LEU A 117 3.70 -21.44 -22.89
C LEU A 117 3.01 -21.06 -24.20
N GLU A 118 2.42 -19.86 -24.31
CA GLU A 118 1.72 -19.43 -25.54
C GLU A 118 2.63 -18.81 -26.61
N ASN A 119 3.95 -18.72 -26.38
CA ASN A 119 4.92 -18.15 -27.33
C ASN A 119 5.67 -19.19 -28.19
N GLU A 120 5.14 -20.41 -28.39
CA GLU A 120 5.70 -21.32 -29.40
C GLU A 120 5.34 -20.91 -30.84
N ASP A 121 4.36 -19.99 -31.05
CA ASP A 121 3.82 -19.68 -32.40
C ASP A 121 3.54 -18.18 -32.68
N GLU A 122 4.38 -17.23 -32.26
CA GLU A 122 4.31 -15.86 -32.80
C GLU A 122 5.65 -15.46 -33.43
N GLU A 123 5.82 -15.89 -34.68
CA GLU A 123 6.79 -15.32 -35.62
C GLU A 123 6.54 -13.81 -35.78
N ASP A 124 7.63 -13.06 -35.76
CA ASP A 124 7.69 -11.62 -36.01
C ASP A 124 7.06 -11.25 -37.37
N GLU A 125 5.80 -10.81 -37.39
CA GLU A 125 5.26 -10.10 -38.56
C GLU A 125 5.78 -8.66 -38.58
N ASP A 126 6.97 -8.51 -39.17
CA ASP A 126 7.49 -7.23 -39.67
C ASP A 126 6.57 -6.73 -40.80
N LYS A 127 5.55 -5.92 -40.45
CA LYS A 127 4.71 -5.20 -41.41
C LYS A 127 5.34 -3.85 -41.73
N ASN A 128 6.36 -3.88 -42.56
CA ASN A 128 6.71 -2.78 -43.43
C ASN A 128 6.75 -3.29 -44.87
N ASP A 129 5.62 -3.22 -45.56
CA ASP A 129 5.70 -2.94 -46.98
C ASP A 129 4.52 -2.13 -47.48
N LYS A 130 4.90 -1.12 -48.26
CA LYS A 130 4.13 0.03 -48.68
C LYS A 130 3.08 -0.37 -49.71
N GLU A 131 1.95 0.32 -49.62
CA GLU A 131 0.99 0.44 -50.70
C GLU A 131 1.68 0.95 -51.98
N ASP A 132 1.53 0.22 -53.08
CA ASP A 132 1.41 0.85 -54.39
C ASP A 132 0.50 -0.01 -55.28
N LYS A 133 -0.76 0.42 -55.36
CA LYS A 133 -1.71 -0.07 -56.36
C LYS A 133 -1.34 0.53 -57.71
N LYS A 134 -1.18 -0.30 -58.74
CA LYS A 134 -1.47 0.14 -60.11
C LYS A 134 -2.02 -0.97 -60.98
N ASP A 135 -3.28 -0.77 -61.36
CA ASP A 135 -4.03 -1.49 -62.39
C ASP A 135 -3.24 -1.67 -63.69
N ARG A 136 -3.41 -2.84 -64.32
CA ARG A 136 -3.79 -2.91 -65.75
C ARG A 136 -4.29 -4.30 -66.15
N SER A 137 -5.53 -4.34 -66.65
CA SER A 137 -6.08 -5.41 -67.48
C SER A 137 -5.36 -5.50 -68.82
N ASP A 138 -5.05 -6.72 -69.26
CA ASP A 138 -5.45 -7.33 -70.54
C ASP A 138 -5.07 -8.83 -70.54
#